data_AF-A0A9P5AEC8-F1
#
_entry.id   AF-A0A9P5AEC8-F1
#
_cell.length_a   1.000
_cell.length_b   1.000
_cell.length_c   1.000
_cell.angle_alpha   90.00
_cell.angle_beta   90.00
_cell.angle_gamma   90.00
#
_symmetry.space_group_name_H-M   'P 1'
#
loop_
_entity.id
_entity.type
_entity.pdbx_description
1 polymer ?
#
loop_
_entity_poly.entity_id
_entity_poly.type
_entity_poly.pdbx_seq_one_letter_code
_entity_poly.pdbx_strand_id
1 'polypeptide(L)'
;MASCTSAVPGIHGYVPFDPNTCNSNYQYYPSFSGNLAFATVFGLSTIAHLIEAIVFRKKFCWVVIMGGAWETGAFIARTLGSRDQQEEQLAFWGQLLFILAPLWVNAFVYMTVARMVHFGLADKQIWNIKATKLTVIFVWIDVICFFVQAGGGGMLSNKDEPNIARIGTKVYTAGVAIQMTFVIIFGAMTAWFYRRIHQVPRCNNGRMKGLTLVMLAVLLLIVVGLET
;
A
#
# COMPACT_ATOMS: atom_id res chain seq x y z
N MET A 1 -1.82 38.13 7.79
CA MET A 1 -2.82 37.04 7.80
C MET A 1 -3.30 36.91 6.36
N ALA A 2 -2.97 35.82 5.67
CA ALA A 2 -3.55 35.58 4.35
C ALA A 2 -5.07 35.43 4.55
N SER A 3 -5.85 36.29 3.89
CA SER A 3 -7.31 36.26 3.98
C SER A 3 -7.77 35.03 3.21
N CYS A 4 -8.12 34.01 3.95
CA CYS A 4 -8.65 32.79 3.39
C CYS A 4 -10.15 32.96 3.08
N THR A 5 -10.57 32.51 1.90
CA THR A 5 -11.95 32.56 1.43
C THR A 5 -12.63 31.21 1.67
N SER A 6 -13.91 31.24 2.09
CA SER A 6 -14.74 30.04 2.19
C SER A 6 -15.50 29.88 0.88
N ALA A 7 -15.25 28.80 0.15
CA ALA A 7 -15.92 28.52 -1.12
C ALA A 7 -17.27 27.82 -0.88
N VAL A 8 -18.32 28.26 -1.60
CA VAL A 8 -19.63 27.61 -1.58
C VAL A 8 -19.62 26.44 -2.56
N PRO A 9 -19.98 25.21 -2.13
CA PRO A 9 -20.02 24.06 -3.02
C PRO A 9 -21.04 24.22 -4.16
N GLY A 10 -20.66 23.78 -5.37
CA GLY A 10 -21.60 23.66 -6.49
C GLY A 10 -22.61 22.51 -6.31
N ILE A 11 -23.48 22.31 -7.31
CA ILE A 11 -24.60 21.35 -7.30
C ILE A 11 -24.18 19.89 -7.01
N HIS A 12 -22.90 19.56 -7.15
CA HIS A 12 -22.35 18.23 -6.84
C HIS A 12 -21.26 18.27 -5.75
N GLY A 13 -21.36 19.20 -4.78
CA GLY A 13 -20.37 19.39 -3.70
C GLY A 13 -18.99 19.83 -4.20
N TYR A 14 -18.97 20.43 -5.39
CA TYR A 14 -17.79 20.89 -6.10
C TYR A 14 -17.21 22.14 -5.46
N VAL A 15 -15.92 22.12 -5.13
CA VAL A 15 -15.17 23.28 -4.65
C VAL A 15 -14.03 23.56 -5.63
N PRO A 16 -13.97 24.74 -6.28
CA PRO A 16 -12.84 25.12 -7.11
C PRO A 16 -11.54 25.12 -6.30
N PHE A 17 -10.46 24.56 -6.86
CA PHE A 17 -9.14 24.65 -6.25
C PHE A 17 -8.60 26.08 -6.36
N ASP A 18 -8.66 26.83 -5.26
CA ASP A 18 -7.98 28.11 -5.08
C ASP A 18 -7.06 27.97 -3.84
N PRO A 19 -5.74 28.29 -3.95
CA PRO A 19 -4.81 28.26 -2.83
C PRO A 19 -5.26 29.05 -1.59
N ASN A 20 -6.17 30.02 -1.76
CA ASN A 20 -6.73 30.82 -0.68
C ASN A 20 -8.01 30.21 -0.06
N THR A 21 -8.49 29.06 -0.54
CA THR A 21 -9.71 28.40 -0.03
C THR A 21 -9.38 27.41 1.08
N CYS A 22 -9.81 27.69 2.33
CA CYS A 22 -9.48 26.82 3.48
C CYS A 22 -10.38 25.62 3.65
N ASN A 23 -11.57 25.64 3.05
CA ASN A 23 -12.57 24.59 3.20
C ASN A 23 -12.53 23.53 2.08
N SER A 24 -11.44 23.46 1.31
CA SER A 24 -11.18 22.33 0.41
C SER A 24 -10.22 21.34 1.04
N ASN A 25 -10.66 20.11 1.27
CA ASN A 25 -9.82 19.05 1.85
C ASN A 25 -9.00 18.27 0.81
N TYR A 26 -9.18 18.57 -0.48
CA TYR A 26 -8.49 17.90 -1.58
C TYR A 26 -7.57 18.88 -2.31
N GLN A 27 -6.32 18.47 -2.55
CA GLN A 27 -5.33 19.24 -3.31
C GLN A 27 -5.39 19.02 -4.83
N TYR A 28 -6.37 18.24 -5.28
CA TYR A 28 -6.61 17.89 -6.68
C TYR A 28 -8.11 17.77 -6.92
N TYR A 29 -8.52 17.63 -8.18
CA TYR A 29 -9.91 17.36 -8.54
C TYR A 29 -10.20 15.84 -8.49
N PRO A 30 -10.90 15.31 -7.47
CA PRO A 30 -11.21 13.89 -7.38
C PRO A 30 -12.26 13.49 -8.44
N SER A 31 -11.91 12.50 -9.27
CA SER A 31 -12.83 11.95 -10.28
C SER A 31 -13.80 10.95 -9.66
N PHE A 32 -15.11 11.27 -9.64
CA PHE A 32 -16.15 10.36 -9.15
C PHE A 32 -16.12 9.01 -9.88
N SER A 33 -16.20 9.03 -11.22
CA SER A 33 -16.27 7.82 -12.03
C SER A 33 -15.00 6.98 -11.92
N GLY A 34 -13.84 7.62 -11.84
CA GLY A 34 -12.56 6.93 -11.66
C GLY A 34 -12.48 6.23 -10.31
N ASN A 35 -12.80 6.95 -9.22
CA ASN A 35 -12.79 6.39 -7.87
C ASN A 35 -13.81 5.24 -7.73
N LEU A 36 -14.99 5.36 -8.32
CA LEU A 36 -16.01 4.32 -8.29
C LEU A 36 -15.57 3.04 -9.04
N ALA A 37 -14.89 3.21 -10.19
CA ALA A 37 -14.35 2.08 -10.94
C ALA A 37 -13.31 1.30 -10.11
N PHE A 38 -12.36 2.00 -9.47
CA PHE A 38 -11.38 1.38 -8.59
C PHE A 38 -12.01 0.73 -7.36
N ALA A 39 -12.96 1.40 -6.71
CA ALA A 39 -13.71 0.83 -5.58
C ALA A 39 -14.39 -0.51 -5.96
N THR A 40 -14.97 -0.58 -7.17
CA THR A 40 -15.62 -1.78 -7.68
C THR A 40 -14.60 -2.90 -7.90
N VAL A 41 -13.48 -2.61 -8.56
CA VAL A 41 -12.43 -3.59 -8.84
C VAL A 41 -11.82 -4.15 -7.55
N PHE A 42 -11.46 -3.29 -6.59
CA PHE A 42 -10.92 -3.73 -5.30
C PHE A 42 -11.97 -4.47 -4.46
N GLY A 43 -13.23 -4.05 -4.51
CA GLY A 43 -14.33 -4.72 -3.82
C GLY A 43 -14.53 -6.15 -4.35
N LEU A 44 -14.58 -6.32 -5.66
CA LEU A 44 -14.68 -7.65 -6.29
C LEU A 44 -13.46 -8.52 -5.98
N SER A 45 -12.25 -7.95 -6.03
CA SER A 45 -11.02 -8.66 -5.67
C SER A 45 -11.04 -9.12 -4.20
N THR A 46 -11.51 -8.27 -3.28
CA THR A 46 -11.64 -8.60 -1.86
C THR A 46 -12.60 -9.77 -1.65
N ILE A 47 -13.75 -9.76 -2.34
CA ILE A 47 -14.74 -10.84 -2.29
C ILE A 47 -14.14 -12.14 -2.83
N ALA A 48 -13.42 -12.10 -3.96
CA ALA A 48 -12.76 -13.27 -4.52
C ALA A 48 -11.76 -13.89 -3.52
N HIS A 49 -10.88 -13.08 -2.92
CA HIS A 49 -9.93 -13.55 -1.91
C HIS A 49 -10.62 -14.08 -0.65
N LEU A 50 -11.77 -13.52 -0.25
CA LEU A 50 -12.57 -14.01 0.86
C LEU A 50 -13.15 -15.40 0.56
N ILE A 51 -13.71 -15.58 -0.64
CA ILE A 51 -14.21 -16.88 -1.09
C ILE A 51 -13.07 -17.90 -1.11
N GLU A 52 -11.92 -17.56 -1.68
CA GLU A 52 -10.74 -18.42 -1.71
C GLU A 52 -10.26 -18.79 -0.30
N ALA A 53 -10.24 -17.83 0.63
CA ALA A 53 -9.83 -18.07 2.01
C ALA A 53 -10.74 -19.07 2.73
N ILE A 54 -12.06 -18.97 2.50
CA ILE A 54 -13.08 -19.87 3.07
C ILE A 54 -12.99 -21.26 2.43
N VAL A 55 -13.00 -21.33 1.09
CA VAL A 55 -13.01 -22.59 0.32
C VAL A 55 -11.72 -23.39 0.55
N PHE A 56 -10.55 -22.74 0.44
CA PHE A 56 -9.26 -23.41 0.59
C PHE A 56 -8.75 -23.47 2.03
N ARG A 57 -9.50 -22.93 3.00
CA ARG A 57 -9.17 -22.87 4.44
C ARG A 57 -7.78 -22.29 4.71
N LYS A 58 -7.37 -21.28 3.93
CA LYS A 58 -6.04 -20.65 4.02
C LYS A 58 -6.09 -19.42 4.92
N LYS A 59 -5.86 -19.62 6.23
CA LYS A 59 -5.92 -18.56 7.25
C LYS A 59 -5.03 -17.34 6.97
N PHE A 60 -3.92 -17.51 6.24
CA PHE A 60 -3.02 -16.40 5.92
C PHE A 60 -3.60 -15.41 4.89
N CYS A 61 -4.62 -15.81 4.12
CA CYS A 61 -5.27 -14.92 3.14
C CYS A 61 -6.00 -13.74 3.79
N TRP A 62 -6.24 -13.79 5.11
CA TRP A 62 -6.75 -12.65 5.86
C TRP A 62 -5.94 -11.36 5.63
N VAL A 63 -4.62 -11.48 5.47
CA VAL A 63 -3.73 -10.31 5.27
C VAL A 63 -4.03 -9.61 3.95
N VAL A 64 -4.22 -10.35 2.84
CA VAL A 64 -4.59 -9.74 1.56
C VAL A 64 -6.04 -9.26 1.53
N ILE A 65 -6.94 -9.93 2.26
CA ILE A 65 -8.34 -9.48 2.43
C ILE A 65 -8.36 -8.12 3.13
N MET A 66 -7.54 -7.92 4.16
CA MET A 66 -7.41 -6.62 4.83
C MET A 66 -6.88 -5.54 3.89
N GLY A 67 -5.84 -5.84 3.10
CA GLY A 67 -5.35 -4.91 2.07
C GLY A 67 -6.44 -4.51 1.08
N GLY A 68 -7.15 -5.50 0.51
CA GLY A 68 -8.24 -5.25 -0.44
C GLY A 68 -9.42 -4.48 0.19
N ALA A 69 -9.79 -4.79 1.43
CA ALA A 69 -10.83 -4.08 2.15
C ALA A 69 -10.46 -2.61 2.40
N TRP A 70 -9.20 -2.33 2.72
CA TRP A 70 -8.73 -0.97 2.97
C TRP A 70 -8.65 -0.17 1.67
N GLU A 71 -8.17 -0.75 0.56
CA GLU A 71 -8.27 -0.12 -0.77
C GLU A 71 -9.72 0.19 -1.14
N THR A 72 -10.61 -0.78 -0.96
CA THR A 72 -12.04 -0.62 -1.26
C THR A 72 -12.63 0.53 -0.44
N GLY A 73 -12.38 0.55 0.87
CA GLY A 73 -12.83 1.63 1.75
C GLY A 73 -12.25 2.99 1.37
N ALA A 74 -10.96 3.03 0.99
CA ALA A 74 -10.29 4.25 0.56
C ALA A 74 -10.92 4.85 -0.70
N PHE A 75 -11.20 4.02 -1.71
CA PHE A 75 -11.83 4.46 -2.95
C PHE A 75 -13.32 4.76 -2.78
N ILE A 76 -14.04 4.09 -1.87
CA ILE A 76 -15.41 4.47 -1.49
C ILE A 76 -15.39 5.88 -0.85
N ALA A 77 -14.51 6.11 0.12
CA ALA A 77 -14.39 7.42 0.78
C ALA A 77 -14.03 8.53 -0.23
N ARG A 78 -13.10 8.27 -1.16
CA ARG A 78 -12.78 9.21 -2.26
C ARG A 78 -13.92 9.41 -3.25
N THR A 79 -14.73 8.39 -3.50
CA THR A 79 -15.91 8.50 -4.38
C THR A 79 -16.95 9.41 -3.74
N LEU A 80 -17.26 9.20 -2.45
CA LEU A 80 -18.19 10.04 -1.71
C LEU A 80 -17.63 11.46 -1.56
N GLY A 81 -16.36 11.60 -1.17
CA GLY A 81 -15.70 12.89 -1.00
C GLY A 81 -15.52 13.67 -2.30
N SER A 82 -15.57 13.02 -3.47
CA SER A 82 -15.61 13.74 -4.75
C SER A 82 -16.90 14.54 -4.96
N ARG A 83 -17.98 14.16 -4.26
CA ARG A 83 -19.27 14.87 -4.23
C ARG A 83 -19.49 15.65 -2.94
N ASP A 84 -18.54 15.60 -2.01
CA ASP A 84 -18.58 16.32 -0.75
C ASP A 84 -17.17 16.64 -0.29
N GLN A 85 -16.56 17.63 -0.94
CA GLN A 85 -15.13 17.93 -0.80
C GLN A 85 -14.78 18.61 0.54
N GLN A 86 -15.79 19.03 1.30
CA GLN A 86 -15.65 19.73 2.57
C GLN A 86 -15.70 18.78 3.79
N GLU A 87 -16.11 17.53 3.57
CA GLU A 87 -16.13 16.49 4.61
C GLU A 87 -14.72 15.99 4.92
N GLU A 88 -14.17 16.47 6.04
CA GLU A 88 -12.79 16.19 6.48
C GLU A 88 -12.59 14.68 6.71
N GLN A 89 -13.59 14.00 7.27
CA GLN A 89 -13.54 12.58 7.61
C GLN A 89 -13.41 11.72 6.35
N LEU A 90 -14.09 12.07 5.26
CA LEU A 90 -13.97 11.36 3.98
C LEU A 90 -12.56 11.52 3.39
N ALA A 91 -12.00 12.73 3.45
CA ALA A 91 -10.63 13.00 3.01
C ALA A 91 -9.60 12.27 3.89
N PHE A 92 -9.75 12.34 5.21
CA PHE A 92 -8.86 11.71 6.18
C PHE A 92 -8.85 10.19 6.04
N TRP A 93 -10.02 9.54 6.13
CA TRP A 93 -10.11 8.08 6.03
C TRP A 93 -9.76 7.58 4.63
N GLY A 94 -10.12 8.32 3.58
CA GLY A 94 -9.72 8.02 2.21
C GLY A 94 -8.20 8.00 2.07
N GLN A 95 -7.50 9.04 2.55
CA GLN A 95 -6.05 9.13 2.47
C GLN A 95 -5.36 8.07 3.35
N LEU A 96 -5.82 7.91 4.59
CA LEU A 96 -5.23 6.98 5.56
C LEU A 96 -5.31 5.53 5.09
N LEU A 97 -6.50 5.08 4.66
CA LEU A 97 -6.70 3.71 4.19
C LEU A 97 -5.87 3.43 2.92
N PHE A 98 -5.79 4.40 2.01
CA PHE A 98 -5.00 4.27 0.77
C PHE A 98 -3.50 4.15 1.03
N ILE A 99 -2.94 4.94 1.93
CA ILE A 99 -1.52 4.83 2.28
C ILE A 99 -1.21 3.49 2.98
N LEU A 100 -2.15 3.01 3.80
CA LEU A 100 -1.94 1.82 4.61
C LEU A 100 -2.19 0.51 3.86
N ALA A 101 -3.09 0.49 2.88
CA ALA A 101 -3.48 -0.73 2.19
C ALA A 101 -2.30 -1.46 1.50
N PRO A 102 -1.34 -0.78 0.84
CA PRO A 102 -0.15 -1.41 0.27
C PRO A 102 0.71 -2.17 1.30
N LEU A 103 0.74 -1.75 2.57
CA LEU A 103 1.51 -2.44 3.62
C LEU A 103 0.99 -3.85 3.86
N TRP A 104 -0.33 -4.04 3.81
CA TRP A 104 -0.96 -5.35 3.92
C TRP A 104 -0.61 -6.25 2.73
N VAL A 105 -0.65 -5.69 1.52
CA VAL A 105 -0.27 -6.41 0.30
C VAL A 105 1.20 -6.84 0.38
N ASN A 106 2.09 -5.95 0.83
CA ASN A 106 3.50 -6.25 0.99
C ASN A 106 3.75 -7.36 2.03
N ALA A 107 3.10 -7.27 3.19
CA ALA A 107 3.14 -8.31 4.21
C ALA A 107 2.67 -9.67 3.66
N PHE A 108 1.62 -9.70 2.84
CA PHE A 108 1.15 -10.92 2.21
C PHE A 108 2.16 -11.52 1.22
N VAL A 109 2.84 -10.70 0.43
CA VAL A 109 3.93 -11.13 -0.47
C VAL A 109 5.06 -11.74 0.35
N TYR A 110 5.48 -11.07 1.42
CA TYR A 110 6.53 -11.55 2.32
C TYR A 110 6.20 -12.92 2.92
N MET A 111 4.96 -13.09 3.40
CA MET A 111 4.48 -14.36 3.94
C MET A 111 4.44 -15.46 2.86
N THR A 112 4.04 -15.12 1.65
CA THR A 112 3.86 -16.08 0.56
C THR A 112 5.20 -16.58 0.05
N VAL A 113 6.16 -15.69 -0.19
CA VAL A 113 7.54 -16.08 -0.53
C VAL A 113 8.18 -16.88 0.60
N ALA A 114 8.02 -16.47 1.87
CA ALA A 114 8.55 -17.24 2.99
C ALA A 114 7.99 -18.68 3.05
N ARG A 115 6.69 -18.87 2.79
CA ARG A 115 6.13 -20.23 2.67
C ARG A 115 6.71 -20.99 1.49
N MET A 116 6.85 -20.36 0.32
CA MET A 116 7.49 -21.00 -0.83
C MET A 116 8.92 -21.45 -0.51
N VAL A 117 9.68 -20.65 0.22
CA VAL A 117 11.03 -21.02 0.70
C VAL A 117 10.97 -22.19 1.67
N HIS A 118 10.06 -22.14 2.64
CA HIS A 118 9.92 -23.18 3.66
C HIS A 118 9.57 -24.55 3.08
N PHE A 119 8.76 -24.59 2.01
CA PHE A 119 8.34 -25.84 1.37
C PHE A 119 9.19 -26.21 0.15
N GLY A 120 9.85 -25.25 -0.50
CA GLY A 120 10.62 -25.45 -1.73
C GLY A 120 12.11 -25.73 -1.52
N LEU A 121 12.72 -25.25 -0.43
CA LEU A 121 14.13 -25.50 -0.12
C LEU A 121 14.30 -26.47 1.05
N ALA A 122 15.26 -27.40 0.93
CA ALA A 122 15.60 -28.33 2.01
C ALA A 122 16.05 -27.59 3.28
N ASP A 123 16.83 -26.52 3.11
CA ASP A 123 17.39 -25.75 4.21
C ASP A 123 16.40 -24.71 4.78
N LYS A 124 15.25 -24.49 4.13
CA LYS A 124 14.16 -23.58 4.55
C LYS A 124 14.61 -22.14 4.83
N GLN A 125 15.69 -21.72 4.19
CA GLN A 125 16.34 -20.43 4.41
C GLN A 125 16.73 -19.75 3.09
N ILE A 126 16.74 -18.42 3.10
CA ILE A 126 17.39 -17.59 2.07
C ILE A 126 18.47 -16.77 2.79
N TRP A 127 19.68 -16.73 2.23
CA TRP A 127 20.80 -15.93 2.75
C TRP A 127 21.04 -16.13 4.25
N ASN A 128 21.03 -17.39 4.72
CA ASN A 128 21.18 -17.79 6.13
C ASN A 128 20.09 -17.27 7.09
N ILE A 129 18.97 -16.76 6.56
CA ILE A 129 17.82 -16.32 7.35
C ILE A 129 16.67 -17.32 7.13
N LYS A 130 16.12 -17.84 8.24
CA LYS A 130 14.93 -18.71 8.21
C LYS A 130 13.76 -17.95 7.63
N ALA A 131 12.99 -18.61 6.76
CA ALA A 131 11.87 -18.00 6.06
C ALA A 131 10.84 -17.33 7.01
N THR A 132 10.56 -17.92 8.17
CA THR A 132 9.63 -17.35 9.17
C THR A 132 10.15 -16.06 9.80
N LYS A 133 11.46 -15.94 10.03
CA LYS A 133 12.06 -14.71 10.56
C LYS A 133 12.09 -13.61 9.51
N LEU A 134 12.29 -13.99 8.25
CA LEU A 134 12.36 -13.07 7.13
C LEU A 134 11.08 -12.23 7.05
N THR A 135 9.90 -12.85 7.01
CA THR A 135 8.63 -12.11 7.01
C THR A 135 8.50 -11.14 8.19
N VAL A 136 8.84 -11.59 9.41
CA VAL A 136 8.72 -10.77 10.61
C VAL A 136 9.61 -9.53 10.52
N ILE A 137 10.86 -9.68 10.08
CA ILE A 137 11.80 -8.57 9.94
C ILE A 137 11.27 -7.52 8.97
N PHE A 138 10.86 -7.93 7.76
CA PHE A 138 10.41 -6.98 6.73
C PHE A 138 9.08 -6.29 7.10
N VAL A 139 8.15 -7.00 7.75
CA VAL A 139 6.91 -6.37 8.26
C VAL A 139 7.22 -5.32 9.33
N TRP A 140 8.15 -5.60 10.25
CA TRP A 140 8.54 -4.61 11.27
C TRP A 140 9.23 -3.39 10.68
N ILE A 141 10.08 -3.59 9.67
CA ILE A 141 10.69 -2.49 8.92
C ILE A 141 9.61 -1.61 8.29
N ASP A 142 8.63 -2.21 7.62
CA ASP A 142 7.51 -1.49 7.01
C ASP A 142 6.70 -0.70 8.05
N VAL A 143 6.40 -1.30 9.20
CA VAL A 143 5.68 -0.64 10.31
C VAL A 143 6.46 0.55 10.86
N ILE A 144 7.77 0.41 11.05
CA ILE A 144 8.63 1.52 11.51
C ILE A 144 8.66 2.63 10.46
N CYS A 145 8.83 2.29 9.17
CA CYS A 145 8.83 3.26 8.08
C CYS A 145 7.48 3.97 7.98
N PHE A 146 6.37 3.26 8.22
CA PHE A 146 5.04 3.85 8.28
C PHE A 146 4.93 4.88 9.40
N PHE A 147 5.43 4.61 10.61
CA PHE A 147 5.40 5.60 11.69
C PHE A 147 6.24 6.84 11.37
N VAL A 148 7.40 6.67 10.74
CA VAL A 148 8.23 7.78 10.25
C VAL A 148 7.45 8.61 9.22
N GLN A 149 6.78 7.96 8.27
CA GLN A 149 5.95 8.63 7.28
C GLN A 149 4.71 9.30 7.89
N ALA A 150 4.05 8.68 8.87
CA ALA A 150 2.90 9.26 9.55
C ALA A 150 3.31 10.53 10.34
N GLY A 151 4.44 10.47 11.05
CA GLY A 151 5.03 11.63 11.73
C GLY A 151 5.41 12.74 10.75
N GLY A 152 6.11 12.39 9.66
CA GLY A 152 6.42 13.31 8.58
C GLY A 152 5.16 13.95 7.98
N GLY A 153 4.17 13.14 7.58
CA GLY A 153 2.87 13.54 7.04
C GLY A 153 2.10 14.50 7.94
N GLY A 154 2.07 14.22 9.25
CA GLY A 154 1.48 15.12 10.23
C GLY A 154 2.18 16.49 10.25
N MET A 155 3.51 16.53 10.14
CA MET A 155 4.26 17.79 10.03
C MET A 155 3.97 18.54 8.72
N LEU A 156 3.74 17.85 7.59
CA LEU A 156 3.34 18.50 6.33
C LEU A 156 1.97 19.19 6.43
N SER A 157 1.07 18.70 7.29
CA SER A 157 -0.26 19.31 7.46
C SER A 157 -0.23 20.66 8.20
N ASN A 158 0.90 21.05 8.79
CA ASN A 158 1.03 22.34 9.47
C ASN A 158 1.23 23.48 8.45
N LYS A 159 0.12 24.18 8.13
CA LYS A 159 0.09 25.25 7.12
C LYS A 159 0.69 26.57 7.62
N ASP A 160 0.81 26.76 8.92
CA ASP A 160 1.26 28.03 9.52
C ASP A 160 2.79 28.12 9.65
N GLU A 161 3.48 26.97 9.63
CA GLU A 161 4.93 26.90 9.84
C GLU A 161 5.67 26.24 8.65
N PRO A 162 6.12 27.02 7.66
CA PRO A 162 6.76 26.47 6.45
C PRO A 162 8.05 25.69 6.73
N ASN A 163 8.76 26.03 7.82
CA ASN A 163 9.93 25.28 8.26
C ASN A 163 9.56 23.88 8.75
N ILE A 164 8.47 23.73 9.51
CA ILE A 164 7.98 22.42 9.98
C ILE A 164 7.52 21.58 8.79
N ALA A 165 6.75 22.15 7.86
CA ALA A 165 6.31 21.44 6.66
C ALA A 165 7.50 20.94 5.80
N ARG A 166 8.56 21.75 5.68
CA ARG A 166 9.79 21.36 4.97
C ARG A 166 10.54 20.22 5.66
N ILE A 167 10.62 20.24 6.99
CA ILE A 167 11.21 19.14 7.77
C ILE A 167 10.34 17.88 7.60
N GLY A 168 9.03 18.02 7.71
CA GLY A 168 8.07 16.93 7.50
C GLY A 168 8.27 16.26 6.14
N THR A 169 8.42 17.05 5.07
CA THR A 169 8.66 16.53 3.71
C THR A 169 9.93 15.67 3.66
N LYS A 170 11.02 16.11 4.30
CA LYS A 170 12.25 15.33 4.38
C LYS A 170 12.08 14.04 5.18
N VAL A 171 11.39 14.10 6.33
CA VAL A 171 11.13 12.93 7.19
C VAL A 171 10.26 11.91 6.45
N TYR A 172 9.18 12.36 5.82
CA TYR A 172 8.30 11.53 5.00
C TYR A 172 9.06 10.84 3.87
N THR A 173 9.81 11.62 3.08
CA THR A 173 10.60 11.10 1.94
C THR A 173 11.67 10.11 2.40
N ALA A 174 12.32 10.35 3.54
CA ALA A 174 13.28 9.42 4.10
C ALA A 174 12.64 8.07 4.49
N GLY A 175 11.44 8.10 5.07
CA GLY A 175 10.67 6.89 5.37
C GLY A 175 10.35 6.07 4.12
N VAL A 176 9.89 6.73 3.05
CA VAL A 176 9.62 6.09 1.74
C VAL A 176 10.90 5.46 1.16
N ALA A 177 12.01 6.21 1.15
CA ALA A 177 13.28 5.74 0.59
C ALA A 177 13.85 4.51 1.33
N ILE A 178 13.76 4.49 2.67
CA ILE A 178 14.19 3.35 3.48
C ILE A 178 13.30 2.14 3.17
N GLN A 179 11.98 2.31 3.19
CA GLN A 179 11.04 1.22 2.89
C GLN A 179 11.32 0.61 1.51
N MET A 180 11.44 1.46 0.49
CA MET A 180 11.71 1.04 -0.89
C MET A 180 13.03 0.27 -1.01
N THR A 181 14.08 0.70 -0.31
CA THR A 181 15.37 -0.01 -0.28
C THR A 181 15.19 -1.44 0.23
N PHE A 182 14.43 -1.64 1.31
CA PHE A 182 14.17 -2.97 1.86
C PHE A 182 13.27 -3.83 0.96
N VAL A 183 12.27 -3.24 0.30
CA VAL A 183 11.45 -3.93 -0.72
C VAL A 183 12.32 -4.43 -1.87
N ILE A 184 13.28 -3.62 -2.35
CA ILE A 184 14.23 -4.02 -3.40
C ILE A 184 15.13 -5.16 -2.94
N ILE A 185 15.66 -5.10 -1.71
CA ILE A 185 16.46 -6.19 -1.12
C ILE A 185 15.62 -7.48 -1.08
N PHE A 186 14.37 -7.40 -0.63
CA PHE A 186 13.46 -8.55 -0.62
C PHE A 186 13.19 -9.08 -2.03
N GLY A 187 13.03 -8.20 -3.03
CA GLY A 187 12.90 -8.57 -4.44
C GLY A 187 14.13 -9.33 -4.95
N ALA A 188 15.34 -8.88 -4.60
CA ALA A 188 16.58 -9.56 -4.95
C ALA A 188 16.67 -10.96 -4.29
N MET A 189 16.26 -11.08 -3.01
CA MET A 189 16.17 -12.37 -2.32
C MET A 189 15.17 -13.31 -3.00
N THR A 190 14.03 -12.79 -3.44
CA THR A 190 12.98 -13.54 -4.15
C THR A 190 13.46 -13.98 -5.54
N ALA A 191 14.17 -13.13 -6.27
CA ALA A 191 14.77 -13.46 -7.56
C ALA A 191 15.89 -14.51 -7.43
N TRP A 192 16.68 -14.43 -6.36
CA TRP A 192 17.66 -15.47 -6.02
C TRP A 192 16.96 -16.81 -5.73
N PHE A 193 15.90 -16.80 -4.93
CA PHE A 193 15.08 -17.98 -4.66
C PHE A 193 14.47 -18.57 -5.94
N TYR A 194 13.98 -17.72 -6.85
CA TYR A 194 13.51 -18.15 -8.17
C TYR A 194 14.59 -18.91 -8.93
N ARG A 195 15.81 -18.35 -9.06
CA ARG A 195 16.92 -19.05 -9.74
C ARG A 195 17.28 -20.38 -9.05
N ARG A 196 17.31 -20.38 -7.71
CA ARG A 196 17.66 -21.58 -6.94
C ARG A 196 16.64 -22.69 -7.11
N ILE A 197 15.34 -22.35 -7.14
CA ILE A 197 14.28 -23.35 -7.25
C ILE A 197 14.25 -24.06 -8.61
N HIS A 198 14.72 -23.39 -9.68
CA HIS A 198 14.89 -24.03 -11.01
C HIS A 198 15.93 -25.14 -11.02
N GLN A 199 16.90 -25.10 -10.10
CA GLN A 199 17.94 -26.13 -9.99
C GLN A 199 17.50 -27.32 -9.14
N VAL A 200 16.31 -27.27 -8.52
CA VAL A 200 15.80 -28.32 -7.63
C VAL A 200 14.75 -29.15 -8.38
N PRO A 201 15.04 -30.41 -8.77
CA PRO A 201 14.13 -31.22 -9.59
C PRO A 201 12.76 -31.45 -8.96
N ARG A 202 12.70 -31.65 -7.63
CA ARG A 202 11.45 -31.80 -6.86
C ARG A 202 10.52 -30.58 -6.95
N CYS A 203 11.10 -29.42 -7.24
CA CYS A 203 10.41 -28.15 -7.27
C CYS A 203 10.23 -27.60 -8.70
N ASN A 204 10.57 -28.40 -9.72
CA ASN A 204 10.39 -28.08 -11.14
C ASN A 204 8.92 -28.16 -11.58
N ASN A 205 8.00 -27.68 -10.74
CA ASN A 205 6.58 -27.57 -11.03
C ASN A 205 6.28 -26.16 -11.58
N GLY A 206 5.67 -26.07 -12.77
CA GLY A 206 5.34 -24.81 -13.43
C GLY A 206 4.52 -23.85 -12.55
N ARG A 207 3.70 -24.37 -11.63
CA ARG A 207 2.88 -23.55 -10.73
C ARG A 207 3.72 -22.69 -9.77
N MET A 208 4.78 -23.25 -9.19
CA MET A 208 5.61 -22.54 -8.21
C MET A 208 6.50 -21.48 -8.89
N LYS A 209 6.90 -21.75 -10.14
CA LYS A 209 7.57 -20.78 -10.99
C LYS A 209 6.65 -19.60 -11.30
N GLY A 210 5.42 -19.88 -11.73
CA GLY A 210 4.39 -18.87 -11.99
C GLY A 210 4.11 -18.01 -10.76
N LEU A 211 3.91 -18.63 -9.59
CA LEU A 211 3.69 -17.91 -8.34
C LEU A 211 4.87 -16.99 -7.98
N THR A 212 6.10 -17.48 -8.09
CA THR A 212 7.28 -16.65 -7.76
C THR A 212 7.43 -15.48 -8.73
N LEU A 213 7.11 -15.67 -10.02
CA LEU A 213 7.12 -14.62 -11.02
C LEU A 213 6.02 -13.58 -10.76
N VAL A 214 4.82 -14.01 -10.38
CA VAL A 214 3.74 -13.11 -9.94
C VAL A 214 4.18 -12.29 -8.73
N MET A 215 4.81 -12.90 -7.72
CA MET A 215 5.31 -12.16 -6.56
C MET A 215 6.38 -11.12 -6.95
N LEU A 216 7.28 -11.44 -7.88
CA LEU A 216 8.26 -10.48 -8.39
C LEU A 216 7.60 -9.34 -9.17
N ALA A 217 6.60 -9.64 -9.98
CA ALA A 217 5.83 -8.62 -10.70
C ALA A 217 5.10 -7.68 -9.74
N VAL A 218 4.48 -8.22 -8.68
CA VAL A 218 3.82 -7.42 -7.64
C VAL A 218 4.82 -6.52 -6.92
N LEU A 219 6.00 -7.04 -6.53
CA LEU A 219 7.05 -6.23 -5.89
C LEU A 219 7.53 -5.11 -6.82
N LEU A 220 7.69 -5.39 -8.12
CA LEU A 220 8.07 -4.37 -9.10
C LEU A 220 6.98 -3.30 -9.24
N LEU A 221 5.70 -3.69 -9.30
CA LEU A 221 4.59 -2.75 -9.34
C LEU A 221 4.51 -1.88 -8.08
N ILE A 222 4.80 -2.44 -6.90
CA ILE A 222 4.88 -1.67 -5.65
C ILE A 222 6.02 -0.64 -5.73
N VAL A 223 7.20 -1.05 -6.21
CA VAL A 223 8.35 -0.15 -6.34
C VAL A 223 8.05 0.98 -7.34
N VAL A 224 7.50 0.66 -8.51
CA VAL A 224 7.12 1.67 -9.52
C VAL A 224 6.02 2.58 -8.99
N GLY A 225 5.02 2.03 -8.31
CA GLY A 225 3.91 2.81 -7.74
C GLY A 225 4.31 3.72 -6.58
N LEU A 226 5.47 3.49 -5.95
CA LEU A 226 6.04 4.39 -4.93
C LEU A 226 6.83 5.57 -5.54
N GLU A 227 7.24 5.47 -6.81
CA GLU A 227 7.99 6.52 -7.53
C GLU A 227 7.08 7.53 -8.25
N THR A 228 5.82 7.16 -8.54
CA THR A 228 4.83 7.97 -9.28
C THR A 228 3.85 8.68 -8.36
#